data_AF-A0AA37F8X6-F1
#
_entry.id   AF-A0AA37F8X6-F1
#
_cell.length_a   1.000
_cell.length_b   1.000
_cell.length_c   1.000
_cell.angle_alpha   90.00
_cell.angle_beta   90.00
_cell.angle_gamma   90.00
#
_symmetry.space_group_name_H-M   'P 1'
#
loop_
_entity.id
_entity.type
_entity.pdbx_description
1 polymer ?
#
loop_
_entity_poly.entity_id
_entity_poly.type
_entity_poly.pdbx_seq_one_letter_code
_entity_poly.pdbx_strand_id
1 'polypeptide(L)' 'MAIMERKCSNCNVDLVEVGNMNFRVGGFTGIGGMFLGGWNDLMEQTQTFTLFKCPQCGKVEFYEPSSVSDQGQKKHHFL' A
#
# COMPACT_ATOMS: atom_id res chain seq x y z
N MET A 1 17.80 -13.89 5.12
CA MET A 1 17.02 -12.80 4.51
C MET A 1 16.81 -13.19 3.07
N ALA A 2 15.61 -13.60 2.68
CA ALA A 2 15.32 -13.91 1.29
C ALA A 2 15.07 -12.57 0.57
N ILE A 3 16.08 -12.06 -0.12
CA ILE A 3 15.90 -10.97 -1.08
C ILE A 3 15.14 -11.59 -2.25
N MET A 4 13.83 -11.34 -2.33
CA MET A 4 13.07 -11.70 -3.52
C MET A 4 13.59 -10.82 -4.66
N GLU A 5 14.40 -11.38 -5.55
CA GLU A 5 14.82 -10.71 -6.78
C GLU A 5 13.59 -10.49 -7.66
N ARG A 6 13.12 -9.24 -7.73
CA ARG A 6 11.99 -8.83 -8.56
C ARG A 6 12.53 -8.30 -9.88
N LYS A 7 12.01 -8.78 -11.01
CA LYS A 7 12.39 -8.31 -12.35
C LYS A 7 11.33 -7.39 -12.93
N CYS A 8 11.77 -6.31 -13.57
CA CYS A 8 10.90 -5.39 -14.27
C CYS A 8 10.19 -6.11 -15.41
N SER A 9 8.86 -6.07 -15.41
CA SER A 9 8.03 -6.69 -16.45
C SER A 9 8.26 -6.15 -17.87
N ASN A 10 8.90 -4.99 -18.02
CA ASN A 10 9.19 -4.40 -19.33
C ASN A 10 10.63 -4.67 -19.81
N CYS A 11 11.62 -4.53 -18.93
CA CYS A 11 13.04 -4.61 -19.29
C CYS A 11 13.71 -5.93 -18.87
N ASN A 12 13.03 -6.74 -18.06
CA ASN A 12 13.54 -7.98 -17.47
C ASN A 12 14.84 -7.82 -16.65
N VAL A 13 15.09 -6.63 -16.11
CA VAL A 13 16.21 -6.30 -15.21
C VAL A 13 15.73 -6.23 -13.76
N ASP A 14 16.65 -6.37 -12.82
CA ASP A 14 16.33 -6.31 -11.40
C ASP A 14 15.80 -4.93 -10.99
N LEU A 15 14.72 -4.94 -10.22
CA LEU A 15 14.09 -3.76 -9.67
C LEU A 15 14.78 -3.33 -8.38
N VAL A 16 14.83 -2.02 -8.14
CA VAL A 16 15.37 -1.43 -6.90
C VAL A 16 14.21 -1.07 -5.98
N GLU A 17 14.25 -1.55 -4.73
CA GLU A 17 13.29 -1.16 -3.71
C GLU A 17 13.44 0.33 -3.39
N VAL A 18 12.33 1.08 -3.43
CA VAL A 18 12.29 2.50 -3.13
C VAL A 18 11.79 2.77 -1.71
N GLY A 19 10.93 1.88 -1.21
CA GLY A 19 10.35 1.97 0.13
C GLY A 19 8.87 1.59 0.14
N ASN A 20 8.19 1.91 1.24
CA ASN A 20 6.76 1.62 1.42
C ASN A 20 5.91 2.88 1.24
N MET A 21 4.72 2.72 0.67
CA MET A 21 3.69 3.76 0.65
C MET A 21 2.35 3.26 1.13
N ASN A 22 1.62 4.18 1.75
CA ASN A 22 0.31 3.94 2.31
C ASN A 22 -0.74 4.57 1.40
N PHE A 23 -1.62 3.75 0.83
CA PHE A 23 -2.78 4.23 0.09
C PHE A 23 -4.00 4.17 1.00
N ARG A 24 -4.72 5.29 1.09
CA ARG A 24 -6.07 5.29 1.65
C ARG A 24 -6.99 4.73 0.58
N VAL A 25 -7.49 3.53 0.81
CA VAL A 25 -8.48 2.87 -0.04
C VAL A 25 -9.83 2.95 0.65
N GLY A 26 -10.86 3.29 -0.14
CA GLY A 26 -12.21 3.52 0.33
C GLY A 26 -12.48 4.97 0.77
N GLY A 27 -13.77 5.32 0.72
CA GLY A 27 -14.27 6.68 0.81
C GLY A 27 -15.37 6.90 -0.23
N PHE A 28 -16.63 6.78 0.19
CA PHE A 28 -17.76 7.04 -0.69
C PHE A 28 -17.95 8.55 -0.83
N THR A 29 -17.39 9.16 -1.86
CA THR A 29 -17.58 10.59 -2.17
C THR A 29 -18.87 10.78 -2.97
N GLY A 30 -20.03 10.56 -2.34
CA GLY A 30 -21.31 10.76 -3.01
C GLY A 30 -22.53 10.68 -2.08
N ILE A 31 -23.70 11.10 -2.57
CA ILE A 31 -25.01 11.13 -1.88
C ILE A 31 -25.38 9.79 -1.22
N GLY A 32 -24.73 8.68 -1.59
CA GLY A 32 -24.86 7.38 -0.91
C GLY A 32 -24.30 7.33 0.52
N GLY A 33 -23.41 8.26 0.91
CA GLY A 33 -22.83 8.32 2.27
C GLY A 33 -23.81 8.77 3.36
N MET A 34 -24.91 9.45 3.00
CA MET A 34 -25.92 9.90 3.96
C MET A 34 -26.84 8.76 4.43
N PHE A 35 -26.91 7.65 3.68
CA PHE A 35 -27.84 6.54 3.95
C PHE A 35 -27.17 5.30 4.54
N LEU A 36 -25.84 5.24 4.57
CA LEU A 36 -25.07 4.10 5.08
C LEU A 36 -24.40 4.44 6.41
N GLY A 37 -25.22 4.72 7.42
CA GLY A 37 -24.76 4.90 8.79
C GLY A 37 -23.83 3.75 9.22
N GLY A 38 -22.66 4.09 9.77
CA GLY A 38 -21.69 3.16 10.35
C GLY A 38 -20.80 2.37 9.37
N TRP A 39 -21.20 2.19 8.11
CA TRP A 39 -20.38 1.45 7.12
C TRP A 39 -19.32 2.31 6.44
N ASN A 40 -19.46 3.63 6.51
CA ASN A 40 -18.47 4.57 5.97
C ASN A 40 -17.11 4.48 6.69
N ASP A 41 -17.12 4.19 7.99
CA ASP A 41 -15.91 4.07 8.83
C ASP A 41 -15.18 2.73 8.64
N LEU A 42 -15.90 1.69 8.22
CA LEU A 42 -15.35 0.35 7.94
C LEU A 42 -14.67 0.25 6.56
N MET A 43 -14.93 1.20 5.67
CA MET A 43 -14.38 1.22 4.32
C MET A 43 -13.11 2.05 4.19
N GLU A 44 -12.78 2.91 5.17
CA GLU A 44 -11.51 3.66 5.13
C GLU A 44 -10.36 2.78 5.66
N GLN A 45 -9.81 1.94 4.77
CA GLN A 45 -8.67 1.10 5.09
C GLN A 45 -7.40 1.71 4.47
N THR A 46 -6.30 1.67 5.23
CA THR A 46 -4.99 2.03 4.70
C THR A 46 -4.30 0.76 4.23
N GLN A 47 -4.06 0.65 2.94
CA GLN A 47 -3.33 -0.46 2.34
C GLN A 47 -1.88 -0.01 2.09
N THR A 48 -0.92 -0.72 2.68
CA THR A 48 0.51 -0.47 2.48
C THR A 48 1.03 -1.33 1.33
N PHE A 49 1.85 -0.75 0.47
CA PHE A 49 2.58 -1.47 -0.58
C PHE A 49 4.05 -1.07 -0.59
N THR A 50 4.92 -2.01 -0.94
CA THR A 50 6.33 -1.76 -1.23
C THR A 50 6.50 -1.40 -2.71
N LEU A 51 7.20 -0.29 -2.98
CA LEU A 51 7.49 0.18 -4.33
C LEU A 51 8.85 -0.32 -4.79
N PHE A 52 8.86 -0.75 -6.04
CA PHE A 52 10.05 -1.17 -6.75
C PHE A 52 10.18 -0.35 -8.04
N LYS A 53 11.32 0.27 -8.28
CA LYS A 53 11.59 1.09 -9.47
C LYS A 53 12.61 0.42 -10.38
N CYS A 54 12.31 0.39 -11.67
CA CYS A 54 13.23 -0.07 -12.69
C CYS A 54 14.29 1.01 -12.96
N PRO A 55 15.59 0.70 -12.82
CA PRO A 55 16.66 1.68 -13.10
C PRO A 55 16.83 1.98 -14.60
N GLN A 56 16.32 1.11 -15.48
CA GLN A 56 16.46 1.26 -16.93
C GLN A 56 15.34 2.11 -17.56
N CYS A 57 14.07 1.76 -17.31
CA CYS A 57 12.92 2.45 -17.93
C CYS A 57 12.13 3.34 -16.98
N GLY A 58 12.47 3.35 -15.69
CA GLY A 58 11.76 4.16 -14.68
C GLY A 58 10.40 3.64 -14.26
N LYS A 59 9.93 2.51 -14.80
CA LYS A 59 8.66 1.87 -14.40
C LYS A 59 8.66 1.58 -12.89
N VAL A 60 7.56 1.92 -12.23
CA VAL A 60 7.33 1.62 -10.81
C VAL A 60 6.30 0.50 -10.72
N GLU A 61 6.61 -0.51 -9.91
CA GLU A 61 5.76 -1.65 -9.62
C GLU A 61 5.47 -1.73 -8.12
N PHE A 62 4.24 -2.10 -7.77
CA PHE A 62 3.76 -2.17 -6.39
C PHE A 62 3.61 -3.63 -5.98
N TYR A 63 4.09 -3.97 -4.79
CA TYR A 63 4.03 -5.31 -4.22
C TYR A 63 3.50 -5.26 -2.78
N GLU A 64 2.88 -6.34 -2.32
CA GLU A 64 2.51 -6.46 -0.91
C GLU A 64 3.77 -6.42 -0.03
N PRO A 65 3.71 -5.74 1.13
CA PRO A 65 4.84 -5.67 2.04
C PRO A 65 5.14 -7.05 2.60
N SER A 66 6.40 -7.46 2.53
CA SER A 66 6.86 -8.77 2.98
C SER A 66 6.90 -8.84 4.51
N SER A 67 5.75 -9.04 5.17
CA SER A 67 5.53 -9.36 6.61
C SER A 67 6.32 -8.60 7.69
N VAL A 68 7.20 -7.65 7.36
CA VAL A 68 7.84 -6.72 8.28
C VAL A 68 6.87 -5.56 8.44
N SER A 69 5.84 -5.87 9.19
CA SER A 69 4.79 -4.97 9.62
C SER A 69 5.39 -3.76 10.32
N ASP A 70 5.63 -2.67 9.58
CA ASP A 70 5.54 -1.32 10.13
C ASP A 70 4.05 -1.01 10.35
N GLN A 71 3.46 -1.74 11.31
CA GLN A 71 2.17 -1.41 11.87
C GLN A 71 2.36 -0.13 12.66
N GLY A 72 2.06 1.01 12.02
CA GLY A 72 1.85 2.27 12.70
C GLY A 72 0.90 2.04 13.88
N GLN A 73 1.48 2.13 15.08
CA GLN A 73 0.78 1.93 16.35
C GLN A 73 -0.46 2.84 16.39
N LYS A 74 -1.66 2.27 16.20
CA LYS A 74 -2.88 2.87 16.72
C LYS A 74 -2.82 2.76 18.24
N LYS A 75 -2.20 3.72 18.91
CA LYS A 75 -2.30 3.88 20.36
C LYS A 75 -3.74 4.28 20.69
N HIS A 76 -4.58 3.29 20.97
CA HIS A 76 -5.85 3.52 21.64
C HIS A 76 -5.56 3.94 23.09
N HIS A 77 -5.53 5.25 23.33
CA HIS A 77 -5.66 5.79 24.68
C HIS A 77 -7.10 5.48 25.15
N PHE A 78 -7.25 4.46 25.98
CA PHE A 78 -8.43 4.32 26.84
C PHE A 78 -8.15 5.15 28.11
N LEU A 79 -8.96 6.18 28.31
CA LEU A 79 -9.13 6.90 29.57
C LEU A 79 -10.14 6.14 30.44
#